data_AF-A0AAE4V6F0-F1
#
_entry.id   AF-A0AAE4V6F0-F1
#
_cell.length_a   1.000
_cell.length_b   1.000
_cell.length_c   1.000
_cell.angle_alpha   90.00
_cell.angle_beta   90.00
_cell.angle_gamma   90.00
#
_symmetry.space_group_name_H-M   'P 1'
#
loop_
_entity.id
_entity.type
_entity.pdbx_description
1 polymer ?
#
loop_
_entity_poly.entity_id
_entity_poly.type
_entity_poly.pdbx_seq_one_letter_code
_entity_poly.pdbx_strand_id
1 'polypeptide(L)' 'PSMSVPGLEDDYLANTPLGRSGTPEEIADAAIYMTHASWLTGESLDLNGGAHLVKYPDLLTHFRRATA' A
#
# COMPACT_ATOMS: atom_id res chain seq x y z
N PRO A 1 -1.53 14.30 4.78
CA PRO A 1 -2.81 14.80 5.34
C PRO A 1 -3.81 13.69 5.73
N SER A 2 -3.78 12.49 5.12
CA SER A 2 -4.61 11.35 5.54
C SER A 2 -4.07 10.63 6.78
N MET A 3 -2.76 10.35 6.83
CA MET A 3 -2.11 9.63 7.94
C MET A 3 -2.20 10.34 9.31
N SER A 4 -2.61 11.61 9.36
CA SER A 4 -2.87 12.32 10.62
C SER A 4 -4.24 11.99 11.23
N VAL A 5 -5.07 11.19 10.56
CA VAL A 5 -6.39 10.78 11.05
C VAL A 5 -6.26 9.58 11.99
N PRO A 6 -6.78 9.65 13.23
CA PRO A 6 -6.66 8.55 14.18
C PRO A 6 -7.20 7.21 13.66
N GLY A 7 -6.43 6.15 13.91
CA GLY A 7 -6.75 4.77 13.55
C GLY A 7 -6.67 4.46 12.05
N LEU A 8 -6.41 5.45 11.19
CA LEU A 8 -6.35 5.22 9.76
C LEU A 8 -5.12 4.39 9.37
N GLU A 9 -3.98 4.64 10.02
CA GLU A 9 -2.75 3.87 9.83
C GLU A 9 -2.94 2.39 10.20
N ASP A 10 -3.59 2.12 11.34
CA ASP A 10 -3.90 0.75 11.75
C ASP A 10 -4.79 0.02 10.73
N ASP A 11 -5.77 0.72 10.15
CA ASP A 11 -6.62 0.15 9.10
C ASP A 11 -5.85 -0.06 7.78
N TYR A 12 -4.90 0.80 7.43
CA TYR A 12 -3.96 0.52 6.31
C TYR A 12 -3.12 -0.72 6.56
N LEU A 13 -2.59 -0.90 7.77
CA LEU A 13 -1.78 -2.06 8.13
C LEU A 13 -2.63 -3.34 8.17
N ALA A 14 -3.84 -3.29 8.70
CA ALA A 14 -4.79 -4.40 8.67
C ALA A 14 -5.15 -4.82 7.24
N ASN A 15 -5.17 -3.85 6.31
CA ASN A 15 -5.36 -4.08 4.88
C ASN A 15 -4.03 -4.26 4.12
N THR A 16 -2.94 -4.57 4.79
CA THR A 16 -1.67 -4.97 4.17
C THR A 16 -1.34 -6.40 4.59
N PRO A 17 -1.54 -7.42 3.74
CA PRO A 17 -1.26 -8.82 4.07
C PRO A 17 0.13 -9.11 4.66
N LEU A 18 1.16 -8.38 4.25
CA LEU A 18 2.51 -8.52 4.84
C LEU A 18 2.63 -7.91 6.26
N GLY A 19 1.57 -7.30 6.79
CA GLY A 19 1.48 -6.81 8.16
C GLY A 19 2.33 -5.58 8.49
N ARG A 20 2.92 -4.94 7.47
CA ARG A 20 3.74 -3.74 7.62
C ARG A 20 3.70 -2.86 6.38
N SER A 21 4.03 -1.59 6.57
CA SER A 21 4.37 -0.70 5.47
C SER A 21 5.63 -1.18 4.75
N GLY A 22 5.65 -0.99 3.43
CA GLY A 22 6.86 -1.15 2.62
C GLY A 22 7.84 0.00 2.84
N THR A 23 9.09 -0.21 2.47
CA THR A 23 10.11 0.86 2.45
C THR A 23 10.39 1.34 1.02
N PRO A 24 10.93 2.57 0.84
CA PRO A 24 11.34 3.05 -0.47
C PRO A 24 12.36 2.13 -1.17
N GLU A 25 13.25 1.49 -0.41
CA GLU A 25 14.27 0.57 -0.91
C GLU A 25 13.63 -0.67 -1.56
N GLU A 26 12.52 -1.18 -1.01
CA GLU A 26 11.82 -2.32 -1.58
C GLU A 26 11.19 -2.00 -2.93
N ILE A 27 10.78 -0.74 -3.15
CA ILE A 27 10.33 -0.27 -4.47
C ILE A 27 11.51 -0.20 -5.44
N ALA A 28 12.66 0.31 -4.98
CA ALA A 28 13.88 0.38 -5.79
C ALA A 28 14.37 -1.01 -6.21
N ASP A 29 14.36 -1.97 -5.29
CA ASP A 29 14.77 -3.36 -5.54
C ASP A 29 13.88 -4.02 -6.60
N ALA A 30 12.57 -3.78 -6.56
CA ALA A 30 11.66 -4.28 -7.59
C ALA A 30 11.90 -3.62 -8.95
N ALA A 31 12.17 -2.32 -8.99
CA ALA A 31 12.54 -1.64 -10.23
C ALA A 31 13.83 -2.23 -10.83
N ILE A 32 14.85 -2.49 -10.00
CA ILE A 32 16.09 -3.17 -10.43
C ILE A 32 15.80 -4.57 -10.94
N TYR A 33 14.98 -5.36 -10.22
CA TYR A 33 14.59 -6.70 -10.65
C TYR A 33 13.96 -6.69 -12.05
N MET A 34 13.07 -5.74 -12.33
CA MET A 34 12.42 -5.61 -13.64
C MET A 34 13.41 -5.32 -14.78
N THR A 35 14.54 -4.66 -14.51
CA THR A 35 15.57 -4.41 -15.56
C THR A 35 16.21 -5.69 -16.09
N HIS A 36 16.13 -6.80 -15.35
CA HIS A 36 16.65 -8.10 -15.78
C HIS A 36 15.62 -8.95 -16.56
N ALA A 37 14.36 -8.50 -16.65
CA ALA A 37 13.28 -9.25 -17.28
C ALA A 37 13.12 -8.84 -18.77
N SER A 38 14.03 -9.30 -19.64
CA SER A 38 14.15 -8.82 -21.03
C SER A 38 12.94 -9.05 -21.95
N TRP A 39 12.00 -9.94 -21.60
CA TRP A 39 10.75 -10.17 -22.34
C TRP A 39 9.56 -9.40 -21.73
N LEU A 40 9.71 -8.81 -20.55
CA LEU A 40 8.60 -8.14 -19.86
C LEU A 40 8.23 -6.83 -20.54
N THR A 41 6.96 -6.66 -20.90
CA THR A 41 6.43 -5.39 -21.46
C THR A 41 4.93 -5.28 -21.22
N GLY A 42 4.42 -4.07 -21.02
CA GLY A 42 2.98 -3.80 -20.92
C GLY A 42 2.32 -4.19 -19.59
N GLU A 43 3.10 -4.63 -18.60
CA GLU A 43 2.58 -5.10 -17.32
C GLU A 43 2.53 -4.00 -16.25
N SER A 44 1.56 -4.13 -15.34
CA SER A 44 1.46 -3.33 -14.12
C SER A 44 1.79 -4.20 -12.91
N LEU A 45 2.78 -3.78 -12.12
CA LEU A 45 3.18 -4.50 -10.91
C LEU A 45 2.62 -3.81 -9.67
N ASP A 46 1.67 -4.45 -9.00
CA ASP A 46 1.16 -4.01 -7.70
C ASP A 46 2.13 -4.40 -6.58
N LEU A 47 3.03 -3.48 -6.23
CA LEU A 47 3.99 -3.65 -5.14
C LEU A 47 3.56 -2.85 -3.90
N ASN A 48 2.58 -3.38 -3.17
CA ASN A 48 1.94 -2.70 -2.05
C ASN A 48 1.70 -3.61 -0.84
N GLY A 49 2.57 -4.62 -0.64
CA GLY A 49 2.45 -5.58 0.47
C GLY A 49 1.18 -6.44 0.42
N GLY A 50 0.53 -6.50 -0.76
CA GLY A 50 -0.71 -7.25 -1.00
C GLY A 50 -1.99 -6.44 -0.76
N ALA A 51 -1.91 -5.13 -0.55
CA ALA A 51 -3.10 -4.31 -0.26
C ALA A 51 -4.18 -4.37 -1.34
N HIS A 52 -3.82 -4.66 -2.60
CA HIS A 52 -4.77 -4.85 -3.69
C HIS A 52 -5.62 -6.14 -3.56
N LEU A 53 -5.22 -7.10 -2.70
CA LEU A 53 -5.92 -8.36 -2.48
C LEU A 53 -7.05 -8.25 -1.44
N VAL A 54 -7.14 -7.12 -0.76
CA VAL A 54 -8.06 -6.89 0.36
C VAL A 54 -8.85 -5.59 0.13
N LYS A 55 -9.75 -5.27 1.06
CA LYS A 55 -10.54 -4.04 0.98
C LYS A 55 -9.64 -2.81 1.23
N TYR A 56 -9.97 -1.71 0.59
CA TYR A 56 -9.35 -0.43 0.93
C TYR A 56 -9.79 0.02 2.33
N PRO A 57 -8.95 0.75 3.10
CA PRO A 57 -9.34 1.30 4.39
C PRO A 57 -10.62 2.13 4.33
N ASP A 58 -11.42 2.08 5.39
CA ASP A 58 -12.69 2.81 5.45
C ASP A 58 -12.45 4.30 5.77
N LEU A 59 -11.91 5.01 4.77
CA LEU A 59 -11.56 6.42 4.86
C LEU A 59 -12.73 7.26 5.35
N LEU A 60 -13.94 6.99 4.86
CA LEU A 60 -15.12 7.78 5.19
C LEU A 60 -15.48 7.65 6.67
N THR A 61 -15.40 6.45 7.24
CA THR A 61 -15.64 6.27 8.67
C THR A 61 -14.54 6.93 9.51
N HIS A 62 -13.27 6.85 9.10
CA HIS A 62 -12.18 7.53 9.79
C HIS A 62 -12.34 9.05 9.79
N PHE A 63 -12.66 9.66 8.65
CA PHE A 63 -12.86 11.11 8.56
C PHE A 63 -14.09 11.57 9.36
N ARG A 64 -15.23 10.86 9.27
CA ARG A 64 -16.43 11.21 10.05
C ARG A 64 -16.17 11.23 11.55
N ARG A 65 -15.35 10.30 12.06
CA ARG A 65 -14.95 10.24 13.48
C ARG A 65 -14.00 11.38 13.86
N ALA A 66 -13.14 11.81 12.95
CA ALA A 66 -12.17 12.89 13.22
C ALA A 66 -12.79 14.29 13.24
N THR A 67 -13.95 14.46 12.59
CA THR A 67 -14.68 15.74 12.50
C THR A 67 -15.84 15.88 13.49
N ALA A 68 -16.16 14.82 14.24
CA ALA A 68 -17.19 14.80 15.27
C ALA A 68 -16.58 15.15 16.65
#